data_AF-A0AAW0BJX1-F1
#
_entry.id   AF-A0AAW0BJX1-F1
#
_cell.length_a   1.000
_cell.length_b   1.000
_cell.length_c   1.000
_cell.angle_alpha   90.00
_cell.angle_beta   90.00
_cell.angle_gamma   90.00
#
_symmetry.space_group_name_H-M   'P 1'
#
loop_
_entity.id
_entity.type
_entity.pdbx_description
1 polymer ?
#
loop_
_entity_poly.entity_id
_entity_poly.type
_entity_poly.pdbx_seq_one_letter_code
_entity_poly.pdbx_strand_id
1 'polypeptide(L)'
;MCQRHQAFLIARLIPHGEQDKAHYRCIAAIHHQWCYGRVPLGGTRRFFALVKNPANAAIVLDEIRRAQGKYGRQGEEPGVPETVFPYAQLLLTLPFFLDVDDPCGRYASGGGIEGALIWGFLIMVTNDDGMTIIDVTDPLNPTYGYSKPDGGYILNAKSYVRSYYRAGPANDNTEIDVRYHIDVMKNECAIKAELVAEVWPEFLQGDR
;
A
#
# COMPACT_ATOMS: atom_id res chain seq x y z
N MET A 1 -22.72 -7.15 0.84
CA MET A 1 -21.73 -6.81 1.89
C MET A 1 -20.39 -6.70 1.20
N CYS A 2 -19.83 -5.52 1.00
CA CYS A 2 -18.53 -5.35 0.32
C CYS A 2 -17.60 -4.66 1.33
N GLN A 3 -16.49 -5.30 1.68
CA GLN A 3 -15.43 -4.71 2.51
C GLN A 3 -14.37 -4.14 1.57
N ARG A 4 -14.25 -2.82 1.58
CA ARG A 4 -13.46 -2.03 0.64
C ARG A 4 -12.15 -1.65 1.30
N HIS A 5 -11.05 -2.00 0.64
CA HIS A 5 -9.71 -1.70 1.12
C HIS A 5 -8.94 -0.96 0.05
N GLN A 6 -8.09 -0.04 0.48
CA GLN A 6 -7.27 0.75 -0.42
C GLN A 6 -5.80 0.42 -0.19
N ALA A 7 -5.00 0.41 -1.24
CA ALA A 7 -3.55 0.32 -1.10
C ALA A 7 -2.88 1.52 -1.78
N PHE A 8 -1.87 2.09 -1.14
CA PHE A 8 -1.18 3.29 -1.59
C PHE A 8 0.33 3.03 -1.67
N LEU A 9 0.94 3.49 -2.75
CA LEU A 9 2.38 3.67 -2.84
C LEU A 9 2.72 5.12 -2.54
N ILE A 10 3.69 5.32 -1.66
CA ILE A 10 4.28 6.62 -1.40
C ILE A 10 5.77 6.62 -1.74
N ALA A 11 6.29 7.77 -2.14
CA ALA A 11 7.72 7.97 -2.36
C ALA A 11 8.13 9.42 -2.06
N ARG A 12 9.42 9.64 -1.81
CA ARG A 12 9.98 11.00 -1.66
C ARG A 12 10.23 11.66 -3.01
N LEU A 13 9.61 12.82 -3.20
CA LEU A 13 9.78 13.69 -4.37
C LEU A 13 10.17 15.09 -3.92
N ILE A 14 11.10 15.73 -4.63
CA ILE A 14 11.39 17.16 -4.50
C ILE A 14 10.25 17.92 -5.21
N PRO A 15 9.49 18.76 -4.51
CA PRO A 15 8.41 19.50 -5.12
C PRO A 15 8.88 20.53 -6.16
N HIS A 16 7.99 20.91 -7.06
CA HIS A 16 8.21 22.02 -7.99
C HIS A 16 8.55 23.32 -7.23
N GLY A 17 9.63 23.98 -7.64
CA GLY A 17 10.12 25.20 -6.99
C GLY A 17 10.98 24.98 -5.75
N GLU A 18 11.09 23.75 -5.24
CA GLU A 18 12.05 23.38 -4.19
C GLU A 18 13.32 22.78 -4.82
N GLN A 19 14.48 22.98 -4.19
CA GLN A 19 15.76 22.53 -4.74
C GLN A 19 16.23 21.22 -4.10
N ASP A 20 16.23 21.12 -2.76
CA ASP A 20 16.88 20.00 -2.05
C ASP A 20 15.96 19.28 -1.06
N LYS A 21 14.77 19.81 -0.80
CA LYS A 21 13.88 19.27 0.23
C LYS A 21 12.88 18.31 -0.40
N ALA A 22 13.13 17.01 -0.22
CA ALA A 22 12.23 15.96 -0.68
C ALA A 22 11.13 15.67 0.36
N HIS A 23 9.90 15.60 -0.12
CA HIS A 23 8.67 15.39 0.62
C HIS A 23 7.99 14.09 0.21
N TYR A 24 7.30 13.43 1.14
CA TYR A 24 6.53 12.24 0.82
C TYR A 24 5.28 12.59 -0.01
N ARG A 25 4.99 11.76 -1.01
CA ARG A 25 3.86 11.86 -1.93
C ARG A 25 3.23 10.52 -2.21
N CYS A 26 1.92 10.49 -2.37
CA CYS A 26 1.26 9.33 -2.98
C CYS A 26 1.54 9.32 -4.49
N ILE A 27 2.06 8.20 -5.00
CA ILE A 27 2.44 8.05 -6.41
C ILE A 27 1.56 7.05 -7.16
N ALA A 28 0.92 6.13 -6.44
CA ALA A 28 -0.01 5.15 -7.00
C ALA A 28 -1.01 4.74 -5.93
N ALA A 29 -2.23 4.43 -6.33
CA ALA A 29 -3.25 3.99 -5.40
C ALA A 29 -4.24 3.04 -6.08
N ILE A 30 -4.73 2.07 -5.31
CA ILE A 30 -5.79 1.15 -5.74
C ILE A 30 -6.91 1.08 -4.73
N HIS A 31 -8.12 0.79 -5.22
CA HIS A 31 -9.27 0.39 -4.45
C HIS A 31 -9.67 -1.04 -4.82
N HIS A 32 -9.77 -1.91 -3.83
CA HIS A 32 -10.13 -3.31 -4.01
C HIS A 32 -11.38 -3.66 -3.20
N GLN A 33 -12.45 -4.00 -3.91
CA GLN A 33 -13.65 -4.59 -3.32
C GLN A 33 -13.33 -6.02 -2.91
N TRP A 34 -13.59 -6.43 -1.66
CA TRP A 34 -13.29 -7.78 -1.14
C TRP A 34 -11.84 -8.06 -0.73
N CYS A 35 -11.05 -7.01 -0.45
CA CYS A 35 -9.71 -7.18 0.10
C CYS A 35 -9.73 -6.90 1.61
N TYR A 36 -9.75 -7.94 2.44
CA TYR A 36 -9.84 -7.79 3.90
C TYR A 36 -9.20 -9.00 4.60
N GLY A 37 -9.07 -8.92 5.92
CA GLY A 37 -8.52 -10.01 6.73
C GLY A 37 -7.06 -10.30 6.38
N ARG A 38 -6.81 -11.42 5.69
CA ARG A 38 -5.44 -11.85 5.30
C ARG A 38 -5.03 -11.37 3.91
N VAL A 39 -6.00 -10.99 3.06
CA VAL A 39 -5.76 -10.63 1.65
C VAL A 39 -4.77 -9.45 1.51
N PRO A 40 -4.86 -8.37 2.31
CA PRO A 40 -3.88 -7.28 2.24
C PRO A 40 -2.43 -7.71 2.53
N LEU A 41 -2.23 -8.66 3.45
CA LEU A 41 -0.90 -9.20 3.78
C LEU A 41 -0.35 -10.00 2.59
N GLY A 42 -1.18 -10.84 1.98
CA GLY A 42 -0.82 -11.57 0.76
C GLY A 42 -0.46 -10.64 -0.39
N GLY A 43 -1.27 -9.59 -0.62
CA GLY A 43 -1.02 -8.57 -1.63
C GLY A 43 0.29 -7.81 -1.38
N THR A 44 0.54 -7.40 -0.14
CA THR A 44 1.80 -6.73 0.26
C THR A 44 3.00 -7.63 0.03
N ARG A 45 2.93 -8.90 0.43
CA ARG A 45 4.03 -9.87 0.24
C ARG A 45 4.38 -10.07 -1.23
N ARG A 46 3.36 -10.26 -2.07
CA ARG A 46 3.54 -10.42 -3.52
C ARG A 46 4.07 -9.14 -4.15
N PHE A 47 3.58 -7.97 -3.72
CA PHE A 47 4.13 -6.68 -4.13
C PHE A 47 5.63 -6.59 -3.80
N PHE A 48 6.05 -6.98 -2.59
CA PHE A 48 7.46 -7.01 -2.21
C PHE A 48 8.30 -7.93 -3.10
N ALA A 49 7.79 -9.12 -3.43
CA ALA A 49 8.48 -10.01 -4.36
C ALA A 49 8.67 -9.38 -5.75
N LEU A 50 7.67 -8.61 -6.22
CA LEU A 50 7.74 -7.93 -7.51
C LEU A 50 8.67 -6.71 -7.46
N VAL A 51 8.51 -5.81 -6.49
CA VAL A 51 9.24 -4.55 -6.47
C VAL A 51 10.71 -4.73 -6.10
N LYS A 52 11.05 -5.72 -5.27
CA LYS A 52 12.44 -6.04 -4.89
C LYS A 52 13.22 -6.72 -6.02
N ASN A 53 12.58 -7.07 -7.14
CA ASN A 53 13.30 -7.49 -8.34
C ASN A 53 14.11 -6.30 -8.88
N PRO A 54 15.44 -6.41 -9.09
CA PRO A 54 16.27 -5.28 -9.50
C PRO A 54 15.83 -4.58 -10.79
N ALA A 55 15.28 -5.31 -11.76
CA ALA A 55 14.80 -4.72 -13.01
C ALA A 55 13.53 -3.89 -12.77
N ASN A 56 12.60 -4.40 -11.96
CA ASN A 56 11.39 -3.69 -11.60
C ASN A 56 11.71 -2.46 -10.75
N ALA A 57 12.59 -2.61 -9.76
CA ALA A 57 13.07 -1.53 -8.91
C ALA A 57 13.70 -0.40 -9.73
N ALA A 58 14.52 -0.73 -10.74
CA ALA A 58 15.15 0.27 -11.60
C ALA A 58 14.13 1.10 -12.38
N ILE A 59 13.03 0.48 -12.86
CA ILE A 59 11.97 1.19 -13.57
C ILE A 59 11.21 2.12 -12.60
N VAL A 60 10.84 1.62 -11.41
CA VAL A 60 10.16 2.45 -10.39
C VAL A 60 11.03 3.64 -9.97
N LEU A 61 12.32 3.42 -9.74
CA LEU A 61 13.28 4.50 -9.44
C LEU A 61 13.37 5.52 -10.59
N ASP A 62 13.30 5.07 -11.83
CA ASP A 62 13.33 5.97 -12.97
C ASP A 62 12.04 6.80 -13.10
N GLU A 63 10.86 6.23 -12.81
CA GLU A 63 9.60 6.99 -12.71
C GLU A 63 9.69 8.05 -11.60
N ILE A 64 10.16 7.68 -10.41
CA ILE A 64 10.42 8.59 -9.27
C ILE A 64 11.41 9.69 -9.67
N ARG A 65 12.50 9.35 -10.35
CA ARG A 65 13.51 10.31 -10.82
C ARG A 65 12.93 11.30 -11.82
N ARG A 66 12.12 10.83 -12.78
CA ARG A 66 11.48 11.68 -13.79
C ARG A 66 10.46 12.63 -13.19
N ALA A 67 9.90 12.33 -12.01
CA ALA A 67 8.92 13.18 -11.33
C ALA A 67 9.54 14.29 -10.46
N GLN A 68 10.85 14.22 -10.16
CA GLN A 68 11.52 15.21 -9.32
C GLN A 68 11.40 16.63 -9.89
N GLY A 69 11.01 17.60 -9.06
CA GLY A 69 10.88 19.01 -9.41
C GLY A 69 9.72 19.37 -10.35
N LYS A 70 8.86 18.41 -10.72
CA LYS A 70 7.75 18.63 -11.67
C LYS A 70 6.42 18.96 -11.02
N TYR A 71 6.16 18.41 -9.83
CA TYR A 71 4.85 18.45 -9.19
C TYR A 71 4.94 19.10 -7.80
N GLY A 72 3.86 19.74 -7.35
CA GLY A 72 3.83 20.48 -6.10
C GLY A 72 3.71 19.60 -4.84
N ARG A 73 3.32 20.28 -3.75
CA ARG A 73 2.56 19.76 -2.58
C ARG A 73 1.63 18.59 -2.82
N GLN A 74 1.33 17.77 -1.82
CA GLN A 74 0.23 16.82 -1.91
C GLN A 74 -1.02 17.70 -1.86
N GLY A 75 -1.79 17.72 -2.94
CA GLY A 75 -2.91 18.65 -3.08
C GLY A 75 -2.51 20.08 -3.44
N GLU A 76 -1.25 20.37 -3.84
CA GLU A 76 -0.86 21.67 -4.39
C GLU A 76 -0.46 21.56 -5.86
N GLU A 77 -0.50 22.68 -6.58
CA GLU A 77 -0.10 22.76 -7.99
C GLU A 77 1.43 22.87 -8.17
N PRO A 78 2.01 22.33 -9.27
CA PRO A 78 1.35 21.54 -10.31
C PRO A 78 0.93 20.16 -9.80
N GLY A 79 -0.35 19.80 -9.98
CA GLY A 79 -0.87 18.50 -9.57
C GLY A 79 -0.20 17.35 -10.33
N VAL A 80 -0.14 16.16 -9.72
CA VAL A 80 0.35 14.94 -10.36
C VAL A 80 -0.76 14.36 -11.27
N PRO A 81 -0.55 14.20 -12.58
CA PRO A 81 -1.48 13.48 -13.45
C PRO A 81 -1.72 12.03 -12.99
N GLU A 82 -2.87 11.45 -13.32
CA GLU A 82 -3.24 10.08 -12.93
C GLU A 82 -2.23 9.00 -13.36
N THR A 83 -1.49 9.23 -14.46
CA THR A 83 -0.65 8.22 -15.12
C THR A 83 0.85 8.55 -15.09
N VAL A 84 1.32 9.28 -14.07
CA VAL A 84 2.76 9.61 -13.95
C VAL A 84 3.62 8.40 -13.61
N PHE A 85 3.06 7.44 -12.87
CA PHE A 85 3.78 6.25 -12.38
C PHE A 85 3.11 4.96 -12.87
N PRO A 86 2.97 4.76 -14.18
CA PRO A 86 2.18 3.67 -14.73
C PRO A 86 2.74 2.29 -14.37
N TYR A 87 4.07 2.15 -14.29
CA TYR A 87 4.70 0.89 -13.93
C TYR A 87 4.60 0.61 -12.44
N ALA A 88 4.86 1.60 -11.57
CA ALA A 88 4.62 1.43 -10.13
C ALA A 88 3.15 1.10 -9.82
N GLN A 89 2.21 1.75 -10.51
CA GLN A 89 0.78 1.44 -10.43
C GLN A 89 0.46 0.02 -10.89
N LEU A 90 1.04 -0.43 -12.01
CA LEU A 90 0.88 -1.81 -12.48
C LEU A 90 1.39 -2.82 -11.43
N LEU A 91 2.58 -2.58 -10.89
CA LEU A 91 3.17 -3.44 -9.86
C LEU A 91 2.32 -3.48 -8.60
N LEU A 92 1.67 -2.37 -8.21
CA LEU A 92 0.74 -2.33 -7.09
C LEU A 92 -0.54 -3.12 -7.39
N THR A 93 -1.12 -2.96 -8.58
CA THR A 93 -2.40 -3.58 -8.93
C THR A 93 -2.30 -5.11 -9.02
N LEU A 94 -1.31 -5.65 -9.74
CA LEU A 94 -1.20 -7.09 -9.99
C LEU A 94 -1.32 -7.98 -8.72
N PRO A 95 -0.52 -7.79 -7.66
CA PRO A 95 -0.49 -8.67 -6.50
C PRO A 95 -1.74 -8.60 -5.60
N PHE A 96 -2.48 -7.49 -5.66
CA PHE A 96 -3.72 -7.32 -4.90
C PHE A 96 -4.92 -7.95 -5.60
N PHE A 97 -4.90 -8.03 -6.93
CA PHE A 97 -6.01 -8.56 -7.73
C PHE A 97 -5.79 -9.99 -8.22
N LEU A 98 -4.55 -10.51 -8.10
CA LEU A 98 -4.17 -11.85 -8.52
C LEU A 98 -3.40 -12.58 -7.42
N ASP A 99 -3.92 -13.74 -7.01
CA ASP A 99 -3.23 -14.72 -6.19
C ASP A 99 -2.91 -15.98 -7.00
N VAL A 100 -1.65 -16.10 -7.41
CA VAL A 100 -1.12 -17.29 -8.08
C VAL A 100 -0.44 -18.26 -7.10
N ASP A 101 -0.30 -17.88 -5.83
CA ASP A 101 0.45 -18.63 -4.84
C ASP A 101 -0.40 -19.71 -4.15
N ASP A 102 -1.73 -19.62 -4.24
CA ASP A 102 -2.64 -20.68 -3.78
C ASP A 102 -2.96 -21.67 -4.93
N PRO A 103 -2.36 -22.87 -4.95
CA PRO A 103 -2.65 -23.88 -5.97
C PRO A 103 -4.05 -24.49 -5.86
N CYS A 104 -4.72 -24.35 -4.72
CA CYS A 104 -6.05 -24.92 -4.45
C CYS A 104 -7.17 -23.88 -4.50
N GLY A 105 -6.84 -22.59 -4.54
CA GLY A 105 -7.77 -21.47 -4.45
C GLY A 105 -7.31 -20.22 -5.19
N ARG A 106 -6.71 -20.38 -6.38
CA ARG A 106 -6.27 -19.26 -7.25
C ARG A 106 -7.33 -18.18 -7.29
N TYR A 107 -6.97 -17.01 -6.78
CA TYR A 107 -7.87 -15.87 -6.68
C TYR A 107 -7.56 -14.89 -7.81
N ALA A 108 -8.57 -14.58 -8.62
CA ALA A 108 -8.53 -13.42 -9.51
C ALA A 108 -9.81 -12.64 -9.23
N SER A 109 -9.68 -11.43 -8.67
CA SER A 109 -10.84 -10.61 -8.31
C SER A 109 -11.61 -10.07 -9.52
N GLY A 110 -11.07 -10.25 -10.73
CA GLY A 110 -11.65 -9.77 -11.98
C GLY A 110 -11.55 -8.26 -12.19
N GLY A 111 -10.95 -7.53 -11.24
CA GLY A 111 -10.69 -6.09 -11.38
C GLY A 111 -9.47 -5.83 -12.26
N GLY A 112 -9.65 -5.03 -13.31
CA GLY A 112 -8.56 -4.50 -14.13
C GLY A 112 -8.00 -3.20 -13.54
N ILE A 113 -6.87 -2.74 -14.10
CA ILE A 113 -6.19 -1.51 -13.68
C ILE A 113 -7.17 -0.33 -13.64
N GLU A 114 -7.96 -0.13 -14.71
CA GLU A 114 -8.92 0.98 -14.82
C GLU A 114 -9.99 0.97 -13.71
N GLY A 115 -10.44 -0.21 -13.28
CA GLY A 115 -11.44 -0.35 -12.22
C GLY A 115 -10.88 -0.24 -10.81
N ALA A 116 -9.54 -0.26 -10.67
CA ALA A 116 -8.83 -0.20 -9.40
C ALA A 116 -8.30 1.20 -9.10
N LEU A 117 -8.10 2.06 -10.11
CA LEU A 117 -7.49 3.38 -9.93
C LEU A 117 -8.32 4.27 -9.00
N ILE A 118 -7.65 4.82 -7.98
CA ILE A 118 -8.16 5.94 -7.21
C ILE A 118 -7.15 7.07 -7.26
N TRP A 119 -7.64 8.31 -7.19
CA TRP A 119 -6.78 9.48 -7.11
C TRP A 119 -6.04 9.47 -5.76
N GLY A 120 -4.71 9.54 -5.79
CA GLY A 120 -3.86 9.47 -4.59
C GLY A 120 -4.05 10.60 -3.56
N PHE A 121 -4.88 11.61 -3.86
CA PHE A 121 -5.29 12.66 -2.92
C PHE A 121 -6.63 12.39 -2.21
N LEU A 122 -7.37 11.34 -2.59
CA LEU A 122 -8.63 10.97 -1.94
C LEU A 122 -8.44 9.71 -1.08
N ILE A 123 -8.32 9.89 0.23
CA ILE A 123 -8.51 8.81 1.23
C ILE A 123 -9.96 8.25 1.20
N MET A 124 -10.87 8.86 0.45
CA MET A 124 -12.31 8.85 0.76
C MET A 124 -13.21 8.16 -0.28
N VAL A 125 -12.71 7.18 -1.05
CA VAL A 125 -13.64 6.27 -1.77
C VAL A 125 -14.16 5.23 -0.78
N THR A 126 -15.19 5.59 -0.01
CA THR A 126 -15.95 4.72 0.92
C THR A 126 -15.14 3.51 1.42
N ASN A 127 -14.11 3.76 2.23
CA ASN A 127 -13.25 2.70 2.77
C ASN A 127 -13.84 2.26 4.11
N ASP A 128 -14.30 1.02 4.19
CA ASP A 128 -14.91 0.44 5.39
C ASP A 128 -14.15 -0.77 5.94
N ASP A 129 -12.95 -1.05 5.41
CA ASP A 129 -12.08 -2.12 5.90
C ASP A 129 -10.73 -1.63 6.42
N GLY A 130 -10.01 -0.83 5.62
CA GLY A 130 -8.68 -0.38 5.97
C GLY A 130 -7.81 0.03 4.79
N MET A 131 -6.58 0.41 5.09
CA MET A 131 -5.59 0.86 4.11
C MET A 131 -4.31 0.05 4.24
N THR A 132 -3.65 -0.22 3.12
CA THR A 132 -2.25 -0.63 3.04
C THR A 132 -1.44 0.55 2.52
N ILE A 133 -0.36 0.91 3.20
CA ILE A 133 0.52 2.01 2.79
C ILE A 133 1.92 1.44 2.66
N ILE A 134 2.56 1.70 1.52
CA ILE A 134 3.88 1.17 1.20
C ILE A 134 4.78 2.30 0.72
N ASP A 135 5.92 2.48 1.39
CA ASP A 135 6.98 3.38 0.94
C ASP A 135 7.90 2.65 -0.03
N VAL A 136 8.02 3.21 -1.24
CA VAL A 136 8.89 2.72 -2.32
C VAL A 136 9.94 3.76 -2.72
N THR A 137 10.29 4.67 -1.81
CA THR A 137 11.42 5.60 -2.01
C THR A 137 12.71 4.84 -2.32
N ASP A 138 12.94 3.71 -1.64
CA ASP A 138 13.92 2.69 -2.01
C ASP A 138 13.17 1.39 -2.31
N PRO A 139 12.90 1.07 -3.59
CA PRO A 139 12.12 -0.11 -3.97
C PRO A 139 12.78 -1.45 -3.61
N LEU A 140 14.10 -1.48 -3.34
CA LEU A 140 14.79 -2.68 -2.85
C LEU A 140 14.62 -2.88 -1.35
N ASN A 141 14.32 -1.80 -0.61
CA ASN A 141 14.10 -1.80 0.83
C ASN A 141 12.76 -1.10 1.18
N PRO A 142 11.62 -1.59 0.65
CA PRO A 142 10.33 -0.97 0.90
C PRO A 142 9.94 -1.11 2.38
N THR A 143 9.17 -0.14 2.87
CA THR A 143 8.52 -0.24 4.20
C THR A 143 7.01 -0.23 4.04
N TYR A 144 6.28 -0.80 5.00
CA TYR A 144 4.82 -0.89 4.90
C TYR A 144 4.11 -0.70 6.24
N GLY A 145 2.83 -0.40 6.15
CA GLY A 145 1.94 -0.37 7.30
C GLY A 145 0.50 -0.56 6.88
N TYR A 146 -0.32 -0.96 7.83
CA TYR A 146 -1.76 -1.07 7.65
C TYR A 146 -2.50 -0.08 8.55
N SER A 147 -3.66 0.37 8.10
CA SER A 147 -4.58 1.17 8.90
C SER A 147 -5.97 0.55 8.89
N LYS A 148 -6.72 0.81 9.96
CA LYS A 148 -8.17 0.58 10.01
C LYS A 148 -8.94 1.85 9.64
N PRO A 149 -10.26 1.76 9.36
CA PRO A 149 -11.06 2.89 8.89
C PRO A 149 -11.22 3.99 9.94
N ASP A 150 -11.07 3.66 11.22
CA ASP A 150 -11.02 4.62 12.34
C ASP A 150 -9.74 5.46 12.35
N GLY A 151 -8.75 5.13 11.51
CA GLY A 151 -7.51 5.90 11.34
C GLY A 151 -6.66 5.95 12.61
N GLY A 152 -5.64 6.81 12.62
CA GLY A 152 -4.92 7.19 13.84
C GLY A 152 -3.70 6.32 14.20
N TYR A 153 -3.59 5.07 13.73
CA TYR A 153 -2.41 4.23 14.02
C TYR A 153 -1.99 3.36 12.84
N ILE A 154 -0.66 3.24 12.67
CA ILE A 154 -0.06 2.29 11.74
C ILE A 154 0.17 0.96 12.44
N LEU A 155 -0.42 -0.09 11.88
CA LEU A 155 -0.32 -1.47 12.33
C LEU A 155 0.71 -2.22 11.49
N ASN A 156 1.50 -3.07 12.14
CA ASN A 156 2.26 -4.11 11.45
C ASN A 156 1.34 -5.28 11.02
N ALA A 157 1.86 -6.23 10.25
CA ALA A 157 1.11 -7.39 9.77
C ALA A 157 0.42 -8.17 10.88
N LYS A 158 1.11 -8.42 12.01
CA LYS A 158 0.54 -9.13 13.16
C LYS A 158 -0.63 -8.38 13.76
N SER A 159 -0.47 -7.11 14.09
CA SER A 159 -1.53 -6.31 14.71
C SER A 159 -2.74 -6.17 13.78
N TYR A 160 -2.51 -5.96 12.49
CA TYR A 160 -3.59 -5.87 11.50
C TYR A 160 -4.38 -7.17 11.40
N VAL A 161 -3.74 -8.32 11.15
CA VAL A 161 -4.47 -9.58 10.96
C VAL A 161 -5.16 -10.03 12.25
N ARG A 162 -4.57 -9.77 13.43
CA ARG A 162 -5.17 -10.10 14.73
C ARG A 162 -6.38 -9.24 15.10
N SER A 163 -6.57 -8.11 14.43
CA SER A 163 -7.83 -7.35 14.54
C SER A 163 -9.02 -8.09 13.92
N TYR A 164 -8.77 -9.00 12.95
CA TYR A 164 -9.82 -9.84 12.33
C TYR A 164 -9.92 -11.20 13.00
N TYR A 165 -8.78 -11.82 13.29
CA TYR A 165 -8.71 -13.21 13.74
C TYR A 165 -8.09 -13.28 15.13
N ARG A 166 -8.95 -13.49 16.13
CA ARG A 166 -8.50 -13.79 17.50
C ARG A 166 -7.62 -15.04 17.50
N ALA A 167 -6.65 -15.09 18.41
CA ALA A 167 -5.79 -16.25 18.57
C ALA A 167 -6.63 -17.50 18.86
N GLY A 168 -6.53 -18.49 17.98
CA GLY A 168 -7.19 -19.78 18.11
C GLY A 168 -6.25 -20.87 18.58
N PRO A 169 -6.75 -22.11 18.72
CA PRO A 169 -5.92 -23.29 18.94
C PRO A 169 -4.90 -23.47 17.81
N ALA A 170 -3.69 -23.96 18.14
CA ALA A 170 -2.59 -24.06 17.17
C ALA A 170 -2.83 -25.04 16.00
N ASN A 171 -3.78 -25.95 16.14
CA ASN A 171 -4.18 -26.93 15.12
C ASN A 171 -5.38 -26.49 14.28
N ASP A 172 -5.93 -25.29 14.54
CA ASP A 172 -6.99 -24.73 13.71
C ASP A 172 -6.42 -24.23 12.37
N ASN A 173 -7.07 -24.59 11.26
CA ASN A 173 -6.60 -24.22 9.93
C ASN A 173 -6.55 -22.70 9.72
N THR A 174 -7.44 -21.94 10.37
CA THR A 174 -7.43 -20.47 10.30
C THR A 174 -6.22 -19.92 11.05
N GLU A 175 -5.95 -20.43 12.25
CA GLU A 175 -4.78 -20.03 13.05
C GLU A 175 -3.46 -20.35 12.34
N ILE A 176 -3.34 -21.54 11.73
CA ILE A 176 -2.17 -21.94 10.94
C ILE A 176 -1.92 -20.94 9.81
N ASP A 177 -2.96 -20.61 9.05
CA ASP A 177 -2.81 -19.69 7.92
C ASP A 177 -2.57 -18.22 8.35
N VAL A 178 -3.19 -17.77 9.45
CA VAL A 178 -2.88 -16.46 10.06
C VAL A 178 -1.41 -16.38 10.46
N ARG A 179 -0.88 -17.43 11.10
CA ARG A 179 0.53 -17.48 11.49
C ARG A 179 1.46 -17.48 10.29
N TYR A 180 1.13 -18.20 9.22
CA TYR A 180 1.88 -18.15 7.97
C TYR A 180 2.00 -16.71 7.43
N HIS A 181 0.88 -15.98 7.35
CA HIS A 181 0.88 -14.58 6.87
C HIS A 181 1.65 -13.62 7.79
N ILE A 182 1.66 -13.86 9.10
CA ILE A 182 2.50 -13.10 10.04
C ILE A 182 3.98 -13.40 9.80
N ASP A 183 4.32 -14.69 9.68
CA ASP A 183 5.70 -15.15 9.62
C ASP A 183 6.41 -14.72 8.34
N VAL A 184 5.69 -14.66 7.20
CA VAL A 184 6.26 -14.17 5.93
C VAL A 184 6.52 -12.66 5.93
N MET A 185 5.83 -11.90 6.77
CA MET A 185 6.00 -10.44 6.89
C MET A 185 6.88 -10.01 8.07
N LYS A 186 7.32 -10.95 8.93
CA LYS A 186 7.98 -10.63 10.21
C LYS A 186 9.32 -9.90 10.09
N ASN A 187 10.01 -10.09 8.96
CA ASN A 187 11.32 -9.49 8.69
C ASN A 187 11.21 -8.19 7.89
N GLU A 188 9.99 -7.80 7.51
CA GLU A 188 9.77 -6.61 6.70
C GLU A 188 9.63 -5.37 7.57
N CYS A 189 10.20 -4.25 7.11
CA CYS A 189 10.25 -3.01 7.87
C CYS A 189 8.90 -2.30 7.92
N ALA A 190 8.47 -1.92 9.13
CA ALA A 190 7.27 -1.12 9.31
C ALA A 190 7.53 0.35 8.91
N ILE A 191 6.58 0.95 8.22
CA ILE A 191 6.56 2.39 7.94
C ILE A 191 6.30 3.17 9.22
N LYS A 192 6.94 4.33 9.37
CA LYS A 192 6.70 5.22 10.52
C LYS A 192 5.45 6.05 10.31
N ALA A 193 4.64 6.22 11.37
CA ALA A 193 3.41 7.00 11.33
C ALA A 193 3.64 8.47 10.91
N GLU A 194 4.78 9.05 11.30
CA GLU A 194 5.19 10.41 10.91
C GLU A 194 5.24 10.61 9.39
N LEU A 195 5.66 9.57 8.64
CA LEU A 195 5.78 9.63 7.19
C LEU A 195 4.41 9.60 6.52
N VAL A 196 3.50 8.81 7.07
CA VAL A 196 2.11 8.75 6.62
C VAL A 196 1.42 10.09 6.87
N ALA A 197 1.66 10.69 8.05
CA ALA A 197 1.13 11.99 8.42
C ALA A 197 1.67 13.14 7.56
N GLU A 198 2.89 13.01 7.01
CA GLU A 198 3.41 13.98 6.05
C GLU A 198 2.62 13.95 4.74
N VAL A 199 2.19 12.78 4.27
CA VAL A 199 1.36 12.65 3.06
C VAL A 199 -0.07 13.08 3.33
N TRP A 200 -0.64 12.64 4.45
CA TRP A 200 -2.03 12.88 4.84
C TRP A 200 -2.10 13.35 6.29
N PRO A 201 -2.00 14.66 6.56
CA PRO A 201 -2.02 15.22 7.92
C PRO A 201 -3.30 14.89 8.71
N GLU A 202 -4.41 14.71 8.02
CA GLU A 202 -5.70 14.28 8.58
C GLU A 202 -5.67 12.85 9.15
N PHE A 203 -4.72 12.02 8.74
CA PHE A 203 -4.61 10.62 9.15
C PHE A 203 -4.32 10.46 10.66
N LEU A 204 -3.64 11.43 11.28
CA LEU A 204 -3.34 11.44 12.73
C LEU A 204 -4.37 12.20 13.57
N GLN A 205 -5.43 12.76 12.97
CA GLN A 205 -6.42 13.56 13.68
C GLN A 205 -7.60 12.73 14.23
N GLY A 206 -7.53 11.39 14.16
CA GLY A 206 -8.45 10.52 14.88
C GLY A 206 -8.27 10.70 16.40
N ASP A 207 -9.35 11.11 17.07
CA ASP A 207 -9.38 11.55 18.47
C ASP A 207 -8.59 10.66 19.46
N ARG A 208 -7.86 11.33 20.36
CA ARG A 208 -7.30 10.74 21.59
C ARG A 208 -8.39 10.36 22.59
#